data_AF-A0A7W0Z1D5-F1
#
_entry.id   AF-A0A7W0Z1D5-F1
#
_cell.length_a   1.000
_cell.length_b   1.000
_cell.length_c   1.000
_cell.angle_alpha   90.00
_cell.angle_beta   90.00
_cell.angle_gamma   90.00
#
_symmetry.space_group_name_H-M   'P 1'
#
loop_
_entity.id
_entity.type
_entity.pdbx_description
1 polymer ?
#
loop_
_entity_poly.entity_id
_entity_poly.type
_entity_poly.pdbx_seq_one_letter_code
_entity_poly.pdbx_strand_id
1 'polypeptide(L)' 'MNEASFTQSSGNVFADLGLDDADELLPKSELAWRIAERIQARGLTQKQTAAELGIDQPRVSDLLNGRLRRFSLARLL' A
#
# COMPACT_ATOMS: atom_id res chain seq x y z
N MET A 1 7.35 28.98 -24.83
CA MET A 1 7.78 27.88 -23.95
C MET A 1 6.68 27.74 -22.92
N ASN A 2 5.99 26.59 -22.85
CA ASN A 2 5.05 26.35 -21.75
C ASN A 2 5.88 26.11 -20.49
N GLU A 3 5.75 26.99 -19.50
CA GLU A 3 6.29 26.75 -18.17
C GLU A 3 5.48 25.62 -17.54
N ALA A 4 6.14 24.50 -17.25
CA ALA A 4 5.52 23.44 -16.47
C ALA A 4 5.31 23.97 -15.04
N SER A 5 4.06 24.10 -14.62
CA SER A 5 3.73 24.40 -13.23
C SER A 5 3.92 23.13 -12.39
N PHE A 6 4.55 23.27 -11.23
CA PHE A 6 4.73 22.20 -10.25
C PHE A 6 4.32 22.70 -8.87
N THR A 7 3.86 21.77 -8.03
CA THR A 7 3.49 22.05 -6.63
C THR A 7 4.42 21.28 -5.72
N GLN A 8 4.96 21.93 -4.69
CA GLN A 8 5.78 21.26 -3.69
C GLN A 8 4.90 20.33 -2.83
N SER A 9 5.33 19.08 -2.65
CA SER A 9 4.60 18.11 -1.82
C SER A 9 4.65 18.49 -0.33
N SER A 10 3.58 18.21 0.40
CA SER A 10 3.53 18.29 1.87
C SER A 10 4.33 17.18 2.57
N GLY A 11 4.81 16.18 1.82
CA GLY A 11 5.36 14.94 2.36
C GLY A 11 4.32 13.83 2.52
N ASN A 12 3.03 14.15 2.33
CA ASN A 12 1.94 13.17 2.24
C ASN A 12 1.24 13.33 0.89
N VAL A 13 1.56 12.46 -0.07
CA VAL A 13 0.94 12.47 -1.40
C VAL A 13 -0.58 12.34 -1.36
N PHE A 14 -1.13 11.67 -0.35
CA PHE A 14 -2.57 11.53 -0.21
C PHE A 14 -3.23 12.83 0.25
N ALA A 15 -2.54 13.61 1.09
CA ALA A 15 -3.00 14.93 1.50
C ALA A 15 -2.90 15.93 0.34
N ASP A 16 -1.80 15.86 -0.43
CA ASP A 16 -1.59 16.68 -1.63
C ASP A 16 -2.68 16.44 -2.69
N LEU A 17 -3.23 15.22 -2.74
CA LEU A 17 -4.34 14.84 -3.62
C LEU A 17 -5.73 15.09 -3.01
N GLY A 18 -5.82 15.59 -1.76
CA GLY A 18 -7.07 15.92 -1.09
C GLY A 18 -7.91 14.71 -0.65
N LEU A 19 -7.28 13.58 -0.31
CA LEU A 19 -8.00 12.42 0.23
C LEU A 19 -8.29 12.60 1.72
N ASP A 20 -9.53 12.31 2.12
CA ASP A 20 -9.99 12.47 3.52
C ASP A 20 -9.21 11.60 4.53
N ASP A 21 -8.70 10.45 4.10
CA ASP A 21 -7.96 9.48 4.93
C ASP A 21 -6.45 9.54 4.73
N ALA A 22 -5.92 10.68 4.28
CA ALA A 22 -4.52 10.85 3.91
C ALA A 22 -3.52 10.39 4.99
N ASP A 23 -3.76 10.74 6.25
CA ASP A 23 -2.87 10.41 7.37
C ASP A 23 -2.87 8.91 7.70
N GLU A 24 -3.92 8.19 7.32
CA GLU A 24 -4.00 6.74 7.48
C GLU A 24 -3.42 6.02 6.25
N LEU A 25 -3.64 6.55 5.05
CA LEU A 25 -3.16 5.97 3.80
C LEU A 25 -1.63 5.97 3.69
N LEU A 26 -0.96 7.03 4.14
CA LEU A 26 0.50 7.13 4.08
C LEU A 26 1.20 5.96 4.81
N PRO A 27 1.02 5.76 6.12
CA PRO A 27 1.67 4.67 6.84
C PRO A 27 1.21 3.29 6.35
N LYS A 28 -0.05 3.13 5.95
CA LYS A 28 -0.52 1.87 5.34
C LYS A 28 0.22 1.55 4.05
N SER A 29 0.42 2.55 3.19
CA SER A 29 1.09 2.37 1.90
C SER A 29 2.55 1.97 2.06
N GLU A 30 3.25 2.58 3.03
CA GLU A 30 4.62 2.24 3.34
C GLU A 30 4.74 0.78 3.85
N LEU A 31 3.87 0.38 4.78
CA LEU A 31 3.88 -1.00 5.29
C LEU A 31 3.51 -2.01 4.19
N ALA A 32 2.47 -1.72 3.40
CA ALA A 32 2.05 -2.60 2.32
C ALA A 32 3.15 -2.79 1.28
N TRP A 33 3.87 -1.72 0.92
CA TRP A 33 5.02 -1.79 0.03
C TRP A 33 6.12 -2.68 0.58
N ARG A 34 6.50 -2.50 1.86
CA ARG A 34 7.51 -3.35 2.52
C ARG A 34 7.10 -4.83 2.54
N ILE A 35 5.81 -5.13 2.78
CA ILE A 35 5.31 -6.51 2.72
C ILE A 35 5.40 -7.06 1.30
N ALA A 36 5.01 -6.27 0.30
CA ALA A 36 5.07 -6.66 -1.11
C ALA A 36 6.51 -6.96 -1.55
N GLU A 37 7.48 -6.12 -1.16
CA GLU A 37 8.90 -6.37 -1.41
C GLU A 37 9.37 -7.70 -0.81
N ARG A 38 8.95 -8.01 0.43
CA ARG A 38 9.31 -9.28 1.09
C ARG A 38 8.69 -10.49 0.40
N ILE A 39 7.45 -10.39 -0.07
CA ILE A 39 6.80 -11.44 -0.86
C ILE A 39 7.57 -11.67 -2.16
N GLN A 40 7.92 -10.59 -2.86
CA GLN A 40 8.66 -10.66 -4.12
C GLN A 40 10.06 -11.23 -3.94
N ALA A 41 10.81 -10.79 -2.92
CA ALA A 41 12.15 -11.28 -2.62
C ALA A 41 12.17 -12.79 -2.32
N ARG A 42 11.06 -13.33 -1.81
CA ARG A 42 10.89 -14.76 -1.53
C ARG A 42 10.34 -15.55 -2.71
N GLY A 43 9.99 -14.89 -3.82
CA GLY A 43 9.42 -15.53 -5.01
C GLY A 43 8.07 -16.20 -4.77
N LEU A 44 7.31 -15.74 -3.77
CA LEU A 44 6.04 -16.36 -3.40
C LEU A 44 4.91 -15.94 -4.34
N THR A 45 4.10 -16.91 -4.75
CA THR A 45 2.80 -16.64 -5.39
C THR A 45 1.81 -16.08 -4.37
N GLN A 46 0.72 -15.46 -4.86
CA GLN A 46 -0.37 -15.01 -3.98
C GLN A 46 -0.96 -16.15 -3.14
N LYS A 47 -1.06 -17.36 -3.71
CA LYS A 47 -1.60 -18.54 -3.01
C LYS A 47 -0.68 -19.03 -1.89
N GLN A 48 0.63 -19.05 -2.12
CA GLN A 48 1.60 -19.40 -1.08
C GLN A 48 1.62 -18.35 0.03
N THR A 49 1.60 -17.07 -0.35
CA THR A 49 1.51 -15.95 0.59
C THR A 49 0.25 -16.06 1.46
N ALA A 50 -0.90 -16.38 0.85
CA ALA A 50 -2.16 -16.57 1.55
C ALA A 50 -2.06 -17.68 2.61
N ALA A 51 -1.48 -18.83 2.22
CA ALA A 51 -1.25 -19.94 3.13
C ALA A 51 -0.31 -19.58 4.30
N GLU A 52 0.78 -18.86 4.02
CA GLU A 52 1.73 -18.44 5.06
C GLU A 52 1.17 -17.39 6.02
N LEU A 53 0.40 -16.43 5.49
CA LEU A 53 -0.18 -15.34 6.27
C LEU A 53 -1.51 -15.72 6.94
N GLY A 54 -2.01 -16.96 6.73
CA GLY A 54 -3.29 -17.42 7.27
C GLY A 54 -4.49 -16.60 6.81
N ILE A 55 -4.44 -16.07 5.58
CA ILE A 55 -5.53 -15.30 4.97
C ILE A 55 -5.92 -15.89 3.63
N ASP A 56 -7.02 -15.42 3.07
CA ASP A 56 -7.46 -15.83 1.74
C ASP A 56 -6.63 -15.13 0.63
N GLN A 57 -6.60 -15.75 -0.54
CA GLN A 57 -5.91 -15.19 -1.71
C GLN A 57 -6.46 -13.81 -2.12
N PRO A 58 -7.79 -13.54 -2.08
CA PRO A 58 -8.32 -12.21 -2.37
C PRO A 58 -7.74 -11.11 -1.47
N ARG A 59 -7.53 -11.34 -0.16
CA ARG A 59 -6.86 -10.35 0.69
C ARG A 59 -5.40 -10.15 0.31
N VAL A 60 -4.68 -11.20 -0.08
CA VAL A 60 -3.31 -11.02 -0.63
C VAL A 60 -3.34 -10.17 -1.90
N SER A 61 -4.31 -10.40 -2.79
CA SER A 61 -4.49 -9.59 -3.99
C SER A 61 -4.82 -8.14 -3.66
N ASP A 62 -5.70 -7.88 -2.70
CA ASP A 62 -6.04 -6.53 -2.25
C ASP A 62 -4.80 -5.80 -1.69
N LEU A 63 -3.97 -6.50 -0.91
CA LEU A 63 -2.71 -5.96 -0.38
C LEU A 63 -1.73 -5.57 -1.49
N LEU A 64 -1.47 -6.49 -2.42
CA LEU A 64 -0.51 -6.26 -3.51
C LEU A 64 -0.97 -5.23 -4.54
N ASN A 65 -2.29 -5.01 -4.67
CA ASN A 65 -2.87 -3.99 -5.54
C ASN A 65 -3.12 -2.65 -4.83
N GLY A 66 -2.65 -2.48 -3.58
CA GLY A 66 -2.80 -1.22 -2.86
C GLY A 66 -4.24 -0.88 -2.46
N ARG A 67 -5.14 -1.87 -2.35
CA ARG A 67 -6.53 -1.69 -1.88
C ARG A 67 -6.57 -1.60 -0.34
N LEU A 68 -5.82 -0.65 0.20
CA LEU A 68 -5.46 -0.58 1.63
C LEU A 68 -6.57 -0.11 2.56
N ARG A 69 -7.65 0.48 2.01
CA ARG A 69 -8.86 0.83 2.79
C ARG A 69 -9.50 -0.37 3.49
N ARG A 70 -9.24 -1.59 3.01
CA ARG A 70 -9.72 -2.86 3.58
C ARG A 70 -8.85 -3.42 4.70
N PHE A 71 -7.72 -2.76 4.99
CA PHE A 71 -6.77 -3.16 6.02
C PHE A 71 -6.74 -2.09 7.10
N SER A 72 -6.71 -2.51 8.37
CA SER A 72 -6.26 -1.63 9.44
C SER A 72 -4.74 -1.55 9.43
N LEU A 73 -4.18 -0.45 9.95
CA LEU A 73 -2.74 -0.34 10.13
C LEU A 73 -2.18 -1.49 10.98
N ALA A 74 -2.89 -1.85 12.05
CA ALA A 74 -2.56 -2.98 12.92
C ALA A 74 -2.52 -4.34 12.22
N ARG A 75 -3.26 -4.53 11.11
CA ARG A 75 -3.20 -5.78 10.33
C ARG A 75 -1.94 -5.86 9.45
N LEU A 76 -1.32 -4.73 9.15
CA LEU A 76 -0.12 -4.64 8.31
C LEU A 76 1.18 -4.70 9.14
N LEU A 77 1.10 -4.45 10.45
CA LEU A 77 2.18 -4.69 11.42
C LEU A 77 2.27 -6.18 11.78
#